data_AF-A0A561VK58-F1
#
_entry.id   AF-A0A561VK58-F1
#
_cell.length_a   1.000
_cell.length_b   1.000
_cell.length_c   1.000
_cell.angle_alpha   90.00
_cell.angle_beta   90.00
_cell.angle_gamma   90.00
#
_symmetry.space_group_name_H-M   'P 1'
#
loop_
_entity.id
_entity.type
_entity.pdbx_description
1 polymer ?
#
loop_
_entity_poly.entity_id
_entity_poly.type
_entity_poly.pdbx_seq_one_letter_code
_entity_poly.pdbx_strand_id
1 'polypeptide(L)'
;MAACAVTLPAVNDQLTWIDRIIDVTGWRYGPEGGAGWGQAEAELGVTLPSDFKELCRRFVPGLFMGVLDLLRPTDDHDSTSLLGWWNSSRRWVSEHDDPAGRLYAPHDLYGPDKGSGLIEWGHDSSGGQYFWLADRSVESDRWPVVARHDPPHPWHRFDMSMTEFVYRMLADPELESFSMVTPTWRPFYLPYWQPFPSTPEEWDALGDPNREN
;
A
#
# COMPACT_ATOMS: atom_id res chain seq x y z
N MET A 1 -5.43 32.62 -23.32
CA MET A 1 -5.05 31.97 -22.05
C MET A 1 -4.46 30.62 -22.42
N ALA A 2 -3.15 30.46 -22.25
CA ALA A 2 -2.43 29.25 -22.63
C ALA A 2 -2.48 28.26 -21.46
N ALA A 3 -2.96 27.04 -21.72
CA ALA A 3 -2.90 25.95 -20.76
C ALA A 3 -1.43 25.48 -20.64
N CYS A 4 -0.85 25.61 -19.45
CA CYS A 4 0.41 24.94 -19.12
C CYS A 4 0.16 23.43 -19.08
N ALA A 5 0.52 22.74 -20.15
CA ALA A 5 0.64 21.28 -20.13
C ALA A 5 1.90 20.92 -19.34
N VAL A 6 1.71 20.41 -18.13
CA VAL A 6 2.78 19.75 -17.37
C VAL A 6 3.19 18.52 -18.19
N THR A 7 4.37 18.59 -18.79
CA THR A 7 4.94 17.47 -19.55
C THR A 7 5.52 16.51 -18.52
N LEU A 8 4.92 15.32 -18.39
CA LEU A 8 5.51 14.23 -17.60
C LEU A 8 6.94 13.97 -18.11
N PRO A 9 7.96 13.86 -17.24
CA PRO A 9 9.29 13.50 -17.68
C PRO A 9 9.25 12.15 -18.42
N ALA A 10 10.08 12.03 -19.46
CA ALA A 10 10.19 10.80 -20.24
C ALA A 10 10.46 9.62 -19.29
N VAL A 11 9.59 8.61 -19.34
CA VAL A 11 9.70 7.38 -18.55
C VAL A 11 11.05 6.74 -18.85
N ASN A 12 11.94 6.73 -17.87
CA ASN A 12 13.17 5.96 -17.94
C ASN A 12 12.84 4.50 -17.64
N ASP A 13 12.84 3.64 -18.67
CA ASP A 13 12.52 2.21 -18.57
C ASP A 13 13.51 1.41 -17.71
N GLN A 14 14.58 2.04 -17.19
CA GLN A 14 15.52 1.42 -16.27
C GLN A 14 15.21 1.64 -14.78
N LEU A 15 14.29 2.55 -14.45
CA LEU A 15 13.92 2.83 -13.06
C LEU A 15 12.93 1.79 -12.53
N THR A 16 13.20 1.26 -11.34
CA THR A 16 12.25 0.41 -10.63
C THR A 16 11.01 1.22 -10.24
N TRP A 17 9.88 0.56 -9.95
CA TRP A 17 8.70 1.26 -9.45
C TRP A 17 8.98 2.03 -8.16
N ILE A 18 9.86 1.50 -7.30
CA ILE A 18 10.29 2.17 -6.06
C ILE A 18 11.03 3.48 -6.38
N ASP A 19 11.94 3.48 -7.37
CA ASP A 19 12.63 4.71 -7.78
C ASP A 19 11.66 5.76 -8.30
N ARG A 20 10.61 5.33 -9.02
CA ARG A 20 9.55 6.23 -9.49
C ARG A 20 8.71 6.78 -8.35
N ILE A 21 8.39 5.97 -7.33
CA ILE A 21 7.69 6.42 -6.12
C ILE A 21 8.56 7.45 -5.37
N ILE A 22 9.86 7.19 -5.22
CA ILE A 22 10.82 8.13 -4.61
C ILE A 22 10.89 9.44 -5.39
N ASP A 23 10.86 9.37 -6.73
CA ASP A 23 10.89 10.55 -7.58
C ASP A 23 9.62 11.40 -7.42
N VAL A 24 8.42 10.81 -7.54
CA VAL A 24 7.16 11.57 -7.46
C VAL A 24 6.88 12.10 -6.05
N THR A 25 7.27 11.37 -5.00
CA THR A 25 7.16 11.85 -3.61
C THR A 25 8.27 12.82 -3.24
N GLY A 26 9.40 12.74 -3.93
CA GLY A 26 10.62 13.48 -3.61
C GLY A 26 11.26 13.03 -2.29
N TRP A 27 10.93 11.85 -1.79
CA TRP A 27 11.49 11.32 -0.55
C TRP A 27 13.04 11.24 -0.61
N ARG A 28 13.73 11.64 0.47
CA ARG A 28 15.21 11.71 0.52
C ARG A 28 15.85 11.05 1.76
N TYR A 29 15.06 10.57 2.71
CA TYR A 29 15.61 10.00 3.94
C TYR A 29 16.27 8.64 3.70
N GLY A 30 17.28 8.35 4.53
CA GLY A 30 17.98 7.08 4.50
C GLY A 30 17.07 5.92 4.94
N PRO A 31 17.30 4.71 4.42
CA PRO A 31 16.51 3.55 4.79
C PRO A 31 16.73 3.13 6.25
N GLU A 32 15.73 2.50 6.83
CA GLU A 32 15.84 1.83 8.13
C GLU A 32 16.24 0.36 7.99
N GLY A 33 16.59 -0.28 9.11
CA GLY A 33 16.83 -1.72 9.15
C GLY A 33 15.55 -2.52 8.92
N GLY A 34 15.58 -3.48 7.97
CA GLY A 34 14.43 -4.33 7.63
C GLY A 34 14.24 -5.50 8.59
N ALA A 35 13.88 -5.24 9.85
CA ALA A 35 13.59 -6.29 10.84
C ALA A 35 12.15 -6.83 10.69
N GLY A 36 11.90 -8.06 11.18
CA GLY A 36 10.57 -8.64 11.36
C GLY A 36 10.01 -9.47 10.19
N TRP A 37 10.43 -9.24 8.94
CA TRP A 37 9.87 -9.94 7.77
C TRP A 37 10.00 -11.46 7.83
N GLY A 38 11.13 -12.00 8.32
CA GLY A 38 11.34 -13.45 8.41
C GLY A 38 10.35 -14.16 9.34
N GLN A 39 9.91 -13.49 10.42
CA GLN A 39 8.86 -14.01 11.29
C GLN A 39 7.51 -14.00 10.57
N ALA A 40 7.19 -12.90 9.88
CA ALA A 40 5.94 -12.78 9.14
C ALA A 40 5.81 -13.85 8.04
N GLU A 41 6.87 -14.07 7.28
CA GLU A 41 6.91 -15.11 6.24
C GLU A 41 6.84 -16.53 6.83
N ALA A 42 7.42 -16.77 8.01
CA ALA A 42 7.34 -18.06 8.69
C ALA A 42 5.91 -18.38 9.15
N GLU A 43 5.20 -17.40 9.71
CA GLU A 43 3.80 -17.55 10.16
C GLU A 43 2.82 -17.68 8.98
N LEU A 44 3.03 -16.91 7.92
CA LEU A 44 2.25 -17.03 6.69
C LEU A 44 2.56 -18.32 5.91
N GLY A 45 3.75 -18.89 6.09
CA GLY A 45 4.22 -20.06 5.34
C GLY A 45 4.57 -19.76 3.88
N VAL A 46 4.68 -18.49 3.50
CA VAL A 46 5.04 -17.99 2.16
C VAL A 46 6.01 -16.81 2.29
N THR A 47 6.85 -16.64 1.27
CA THR A 47 7.60 -15.39 1.14
C THR A 47 6.67 -14.27 0.71
N LEU A 48 6.92 -13.06 1.20
CA LEU A 48 6.24 -11.84 0.76
C LEU A 48 7.03 -11.19 -0.38
N PRO A 49 6.36 -10.39 -1.24
CA PRO A 49 7.01 -9.72 -2.36
C PRO A 49 8.27 -8.95 -1.93
N SER A 50 9.36 -9.15 -2.68
CA SER A 50 10.66 -8.56 -2.39
C SER A 50 10.65 -7.04 -2.54
N ASP A 51 9.90 -6.53 -3.51
CA ASP A 51 9.71 -5.12 -3.79
C ASP A 51 8.94 -4.39 -2.68
N PHE A 52 7.96 -5.04 -2.04
CA PHE A 52 7.26 -4.52 -0.87
C PHE A 52 8.20 -4.34 0.32
N LYS A 53 8.97 -5.38 0.64
CA LYS A 53 9.93 -5.33 1.75
C LYS A 53 10.98 -4.23 1.54
N GLU A 54 11.43 -4.06 0.31
CA GLU A 54 12.34 -2.97 -0.05
C GLU A 54 11.65 -1.60 0.03
N LEU A 55 10.41 -1.46 -0.46
CA LEU A 55 9.65 -0.21 -0.34
C LEU A 55 9.50 0.19 1.13
N CYS A 56 9.07 -0.73 2.00
CA CYS A 56 8.98 -0.50 3.44
C CYS A 56 10.34 -0.17 4.10
N ARG A 57 11.46 -0.67 3.56
CA ARG A 57 12.79 -0.33 4.05
C ARG A 57 13.19 1.10 3.68
N ARG A 58 12.84 1.54 2.46
CA ARG A 58 13.13 2.89 1.94
C ARG A 58 12.19 3.94 2.51
N PHE A 59 10.93 3.59 2.68
CA PHE A 59 9.88 4.37 3.33
C PHE A 59 9.66 3.81 4.74
N VAL A 60 10.40 4.39 5.67
CA VAL A 60 10.19 4.30 7.13
C VAL A 60 8.70 4.40 7.51
N PRO A 61 8.25 3.91 8.67
CA PRO A 61 6.82 3.93 9.04
C PRO A 61 6.17 5.31 8.86
N GLY A 62 5.05 5.36 8.13
CA GLY A 62 4.40 6.59 7.72
C GLY A 62 3.33 6.38 6.65
N LEU A 63 2.85 7.50 6.09
CA LEU A 63 1.70 7.53 5.19
C LEU A 63 2.04 8.18 3.85
N PHE A 64 1.69 7.51 2.75
CA PHE A 64 1.62 8.17 1.44
C PHE A 64 0.41 9.11 1.40
N MET A 65 0.62 10.34 0.92
CA MET A 65 -0.41 11.39 0.87
C MET A 65 -1.06 11.70 2.23
N GLY A 66 -0.44 11.27 3.34
CA GLY A 66 -1.04 11.35 4.67
C GLY A 66 -2.25 10.45 4.90
N VAL A 67 -2.50 9.47 4.02
CA VAL A 67 -3.67 8.58 4.10
C VAL A 67 -3.37 7.09 3.93
N LEU A 68 -2.48 6.70 3.01
CA LEU A 68 -2.19 5.30 2.72
C LEU A 68 -1.08 4.78 3.62
N ASP A 69 -1.42 3.80 4.46
CA ASP A 69 -0.49 3.08 5.32
C ASP A 69 -0.08 1.74 4.68
N LEU A 70 1.20 1.40 4.83
CA LEU A 70 1.74 0.10 4.44
C LEU A 70 2.00 -0.74 5.68
N LEU A 71 1.32 -1.89 5.78
CA LEU A 71 1.39 -2.76 6.95
C LEU A 71 2.82 -3.27 7.17
N ARG A 72 3.36 -3.00 8.36
CA ARG A 72 4.71 -3.41 8.78
C ARG A 72 4.69 -4.88 9.24
N PRO A 73 5.81 -5.62 9.21
CA PRO A 73 5.79 -7.04 9.54
C PRO A 73 5.34 -7.30 10.98
N THR A 74 5.77 -6.41 11.88
CA THR A 74 5.48 -6.41 13.32
C THR A 74 5.45 -4.95 13.79
N ASP A 75 4.65 -4.64 14.79
CA ASP A 75 4.61 -3.35 15.48
C ASP A 75 4.71 -3.58 17.01
N ASP A 76 5.07 -2.55 17.77
CA ASP A 76 5.19 -2.64 19.23
C ASP A 76 3.88 -3.06 19.92
N HIS A 77 2.75 -2.92 19.23
CA HIS A 77 1.41 -3.22 19.75
C HIS A 77 0.73 -4.40 19.05
N ASP A 78 1.45 -5.13 18.18
CA ASP A 78 1.10 -6.34 17.39
C ASP A 78 -0.31 -6.40 16.75
N SER A 79 -1.03 -5.27 16.72
CA SER A 79 -2.44 -5.17 16.31
C SER A 79 -2.63 -4.32 15.06
N THR A 80 -1.59 -3.57 14.66
CA THR A 80 -1.55 -2.79 13.43
C THR A 80 -0.51 -3.33 12.43
N SER A 81 0.26 -4.35 12.81
CA SER A 81 1.13 -5.08 11.89
C SER A 81 0.35 -5.90 10.88
N LEU A 82 1.03 -6.28 9.79
CA LEU A 82 0.53 -7.23 8.79
C LEU A 82 0.08 -8.54 9.44
N LEU A 83 0.88 -9.08 10.36
CA LEU A 83 0.53 -10.30 11.08
C LEU A 83 -0.65 -10.10 12.03
N GLY A 84 -0.66 -9.00 12.78
CA GLY A 84 -1.76 -8.63 13.67
C GLY A 84 -3.07 -8.53 12.93
N TRP A 85 -3.06 -7.85 11.78
CA TRP A 85 -4.21 -7.67 10.91
C TRP A 85 -4.68 -8.98 10.30
N TRP A 86 -3.76 -9.78 9.76
CA TRP A 86 -4.07 -11.09 9.21
C TRP A 86 -4.68 -12.03 10.25
N ASN A 87 -4.10 -12.11 11.45
CA ASN A 87 -4.61 -12.91 12.56
C ASN A 87 -6.00 -12.43 13.01
N SER A 88 -6.19 -11.11 13.12
CA SER A 88 -7.47 -10.52 13.52
C SER A 88 -8.57 -10.81 12.50
N SER A 89 -8.30 -10.62 11.20
CA SER A 89 -9.24 -10.91 10.13
C SER A 89 -9.62 -12.39 10.08
N ARG A 90 -8.64 -13.30 10.22
CA ARG A 90 -8.91 -14.74 10.28
C ARG A 90 -9.74 -15.12 11.49
N ARG A 91 -9.41 -14.58 12.67
CA ARG A 91 -10.14 -14.81 13.90
C ARG A 91 -11.59 -14.32 13.77
N TRP A 92 -11.77 -13.11 13.26
CA TRP A 92 -13.09 -12.53 13.02
C TRP A 92 -13.95 -13.41 12.10
N VAL A 93 -13.39 -13.88 10.97
CA VAL A 93 -14.08 -14.81 10.06
C VAL A 93 -14.36 -16.17 10.70
N SER A 94 -13.52 -16.65 11.63
CA SER A 94 -13.75 -17.93 12.32
C SER A 94 -14.76 -17.86 13.46
N GLU A 95 -14.85 -16.72 14.15
CA GLU A 95 -15.73 -16.50 15.30
C GLU A 95 -17.15 -16.07 14.89
N HIS A 96 -17.28 -15.45 13.71
CA HIS A 96 -18.56 -15.04 13.16
C HIS A 96 -18.97 -16.03 12.05
N ASP A 97 -20.25 -16.43 12.02
CA ASP A 97 -20.81 -17.31 11.00
C ASP A 97 -20.55 -16.80 9.55
N ASP A 98 -20.96 -17.59 8.55
CA ASP A 98 -20.86 -17.36 7.09
C ASP A 98 -20.96 -15.89 6.60
N PRO A 99 -21.80 -14.98 7.16
CA PRO A 99 -21.82 -13.57 6.73
C PRO A 99 -20.47 -12.85 6.76
N ALA A 100 -19.57 -13.21 7.68
CA ALA A 100 -18.24 -12.63 7.79
C ALA A 100 -17.32 -13.07 6.65
N GLY A 101 -17.31 -14.38 6.35
CA GLY A 101 -16.58 -14.94 5.21
C GLY A 101 -17.06 -14.37 3.87
N ARG A 102 -18.37 -14.10 3.74
CA ARG A 102 -18.94 -13.46 2.55
C ARG A 102 -18.39 -12.07 2.27
N LEU A 103 -17.86 -11.35 3.27
CA LEU A 103 -17.19 -10.08 3.01
C LEU A 103 -15.94 -10.26 2.16
N TYR A 104 -15.26 -11.40 2.23
CA TYR A 104 -14.06 -11.68 1.43
C TYR A 104 -14.33 -12.47 0.16
N ALA A 105 -15.59 -12.85 -0.10
CA ALA A 105 -15.97 -13.50 -1.34
C ALA A 105 -15.75 -12.55 -2.53
N PRO A 106 -15.28 -13.06 -3.69
CA PRO A 106 -15.05 -14.48 -4.00
C PRO A 106 -13.65 -14.99 -3.65
N HIS A 107 -12.77 -14.17 -3.06
CA HIS A 107 -11.34 -14.46 -2.96
C HIS A 107 -10.91 -15.21 -1.70
N ASP A 108 -11.69 -15.12 -0.61
CA ASP A 108 -11.37 -15.58 0.74
C ASP A 108 -10.10 -14.94 1.34
N LEU A 109 -9.97 -15.01 2.68
CA LEU A 109 -8.71 -14.71 3.35
C LEU A 109 -7.69 -15.84 3.13
N TYR A 110 -6.43 -15.45 2.95
CA TYR A 110 -5.32 -16.39 2.86
C TYR A 110 -5.17 -17.21 4.15
N GLY A 111 -5.10 -18.53 3.99
CA GLY A 111 -4.73 -19.48 5.02
C GLY A 111 -3.56 -20.36 4.54
N PRO A 112 -2.53 -20.65 5.36
CA PRO A 112 -1.39 -21.45 4.93
C PRO A 112 -1.79 -22.88 4.57
N ASP A 113 -2.91 -23.36 5.14
CA ASP A 113 -3.60 -24.61 4.86
C ASP A 113 -4.35 -24.60 3.52
N LYS A 114 -4.90 -23.46 3.11
CA LYS A 114 -5.58 -23.27 1.82
C LYS A 114 -4.60 -23.09 0.66
N GLY A 115 -3.45 -22.47 0.93
CA GLY A 115 -2.41 -22.18 -0.06
C GLY A 115 -2.71 -21.01 -1.00
N SER A 116 -3.89 -20.40 -0.92
CA SER A 116 -4.25 -19.18 -1.67
C SER A 116 -5.26 -18.31 -0.93
N GLY A 117 -5.39 -17.05 -1.32
CA GLY A 117 -6.35 -16.08 -0.78
C GLY A 117 -5.76 -14.69 -0.59
N LEU A 118 -6.54 -13.79 0.01
CA LEU A 118 -6.15 -12.40 0.25
C LEU A 118 -5.21 -12.26 1.44
N ILE A 119 -4.09 -11.57 1.24
CA ILE A 119 -3.20 -11.06 2.29
C ILE A 119 -3.21 -9.53 2.17
N GLU A 120 -3.68 -8.84 3.21
CA GLU A 120 -3.71 -7.37 3.22
C GLU A 120 -2.29 -6.81 3.38
N TRP A 121 -1.97 -5.78 2.61
CA TRP A 121 -0.68 -5.11 2.64
C TRP A 121 -0.77 -3.63 2.98
N GLY A 122 -1.96 -3.04 2.87
CA GLY A 122 -2.18 -1.65 3.19
C GLY A 122 -3.65 -1.29 3.18
N HIS A 123 -3.94 -0.13 3.75
CA HIS A 123 -5.25 0.50 3.76
C HIS A 123 -5.09 2.01 3.80
N ASP A 124 -6.16 2.74 3.51
CA ASP A 124 -6.20 4.19 3.70
C ASP A 124 -7.38 4.66 4.53
N SER A 125 -7.30 5.91 4.99
CA SER A 125 -8.33 6.53 5.83
C SER A 125 -9.66 6.81 5.12
N SER A 126 -9.73 6.62 3.80
CA SER A 126 -10.97 6.75 3.01
C SER A 126 -11.73 5.43 2.84
N GLY A 127 -11.25 4.36 3.48
CA GLY A 127 -11.83 3.02 3.41
C GLY A 127 -11.28 2.16 2.26
N GLY A 128 -10.17 2.57 1.65
CA GLY A 128 -9.43 1.74 0.71
C GLY A 128 -8.77 0.57 1.43
N GLN A 129 -8.96 -0.64 0.90
CA GLN A 129 -8.38 -1.89 1.41
C GLN A 129 -7.61 -2.58 0.29
N TYR A 130 -6.36 -2.95 0.54
CA TYR A 130 -5.45 -3.38 -0.49
C TYR A 130 -4.74 -4.70 -0.15
N PHE A 131 -4.84 -5.65 -1.08
CA PHE A 131 -4.45 -7.03 -0.86
C PHE A 131 -3.55 -7.54 -1.98
N TRP A 132 -2.71 -8.52 -1.67
CA TRP A 132 -2.22 -9.47 -2.66
C TRP A 132 -3.23 -10.61 -2.74
N LEU A 133 -3.52 -11.08 -3.96
CA LEU A 133 -4.11 -12.40 -4.11
C LEU A 133 -2.98 -13.43 -4.12
N ALA A 134 -2.61 -13.89 -2.93
CA ALA A 134 -1.53 -14.83 -2.74
C ALA A 134 -1.91 -16.22 -3.25
N ASP A 135 -0.94 -16.88 -3.88
CA ASP A 135 -1.00 -18.28 -4.30
C ASP A 135 0.39 -18.89 -4.11
N ARG A 136 0.49 -19.91 -3.27
CA ARG A 136 1.75 -20.58 -2.92
C ARG A 136 2.42 -21.29 -4.11
N SER A 137 1.66 -21.56 -5.17
CA SER A 137 2.19 -22.13 -6.42
C SER A 137 2.82 -21.08 -7.35
N VAL A 138 2.69 -19.79 -7.01
CA VAL A 138 3.20 -18.66 -7.79
C VAL A 138 4.26 -17.92 -6.97
N GLU A 139 5.32 -17.47 -7.62
CA GLU A 139 6.33 -16.61 -7.00
C GLU A 139 5.67 -15.34 -6.43
N SER A 140 6.00 -14.97 -5.20
CA SER A 140 5.33 -13.88 -4.48
C SER A 140 5.39 -12.53 -5.21
N ASP A 141 6.50 -12.26 -5.89
CA ASP A 141 6.71 -11.03 -6.68
C ASP A 141 5.76 -10.91 -7.88
N ARG A 142 5.01 -11.97 -8.19
CA ARG A 142 4.05 -12.04 -9.29
C ARG A 142 2.59 -12.10 -8.82
N TRP A 143 2.34 -12.02 -7.51
CA TRP A 143 0.97 -11.96 -7.01
C TRP A 143 0.30 -10.66 -7.47
N PRO A 144 -0.91 -10.74 -8.03
CA PRO A 144 -1.65 -9.57 -8.47
C PRO A 144 -2.19 -8.79 -7.26
N VAL A 145 -2.47 -7.52 -7.48
CA VAL A 145 -3.17 -6.69 -6.49
C VAL A 145 -4.68 -6.90 -6.62
N VAL A 146 -5.35 -7.04 -5.49
CA VAL A 146 -6.79 -6.95 -5.37
C VAL A 146 -7.10 -5.81 -4.41
N ALA A 147 -8.00 -4.91 -4.81
CA ALA A 147 -8.35 -3.74 -4.03
C ALA A 147 -9.87 -3.56 -4.00
N ARG A 148 -10.35 -2.87 -2.96
CA ARG A 148 -11.71 -2.34 -2.90
C ARG A 148 -11.75 -1.14 -1.99
N HIS A 149 -12.84 -0.38 -2.08
CA HIS A 149 -13.28 0.43 -0.94
C HIS A 149 -14.19 -0.41 -0.04
N ASP A 150 -14.52 0.10 1.14
CA ASP A 150 -15.41 -0.57 2.08
C ASP A 150 -16.69 -1.12 1.40
N PRO A 151 -17.19 -2.29 1.83
CA PRO A 151 -18.45 -2.83 1.33
C PRO A 151 -19.58 -1.79 1.36
N PRO A 152 -20.41 -1.72 0.31
CA PRO A 152 -20.64 -2.75 -0.70
C PRO A 152 -19.87 -2.54 -2.03
N HIS A 153 -18.77 -1.77 -2.04
CA HIS A 153 -18.02 -1.53 -3.28
C HIS A 153 -17.43 -2.84 -3.85
N PRO A 154 -17.38 -2.99 -5.19
CA PRO A 154 -16.90 -4.21 -5.82
C PRO A 154 -15.39 -4.39 -5.62
N TRP A 155 -14.94 -5.64 -5.79
CA TRP A 155 -13.53 -5.96 -5.90
C TRP A 155 -12.98 -5.55 -7.26
N HIS A 156 -11.77 -5.01 -7.24
CA HIS A 156 -10.98 -4.67 -8.41
C HIS A 156 -9.70 -5.48 -8.41
N ARG A 157 -9.38 -6.07 -9.56
CA ARG A 157 -8.16 -6.86 -9.72
C ARG A 157 -7.24 -6.14 -10.69
N PHE A 158 -5.98 -6.04 -10.30
CA PHE A 158 -4.93 -5.48 -11.13
C PHE A 158 -3.78 -6.49 -11.28
N ASP A 159 -3.50 -6.88 -12.52
CA ASP A 159 -2.40 -7.78 -12.86
C ASP A 159 -1.05 -7.02 -12.93
N MET A 160 -0.66 -6.44 -11.80
CA MET A 160 0.61 -5.71 -11.61
C MET A 160 1.17 -5.94 -10.20
N SER A 161 2.44 -5.55 -9.98
CA SER A 161 3.02 -5.59 -8.65
C SER A 161 2.37 -4.54 -7.74
N MET A 162 2.48 -4.73 -6.42
CA MET A 162 2.01 -3.74 -5.46
C MET A 162 2.77 -2.41 -5.59
N THR A 163 4.09 -2.44 -5.86
CA THR A 163 4.85 -1.20 -6.06
C THR A 163 4.42 -0.44 -7.32
N GLU A 164 4.04 -1.14 -8.39
CA GLU A 164 3.44 -0.49 -9.56
C GLU A 164 2.10 0.14 -9.21
N PHE A 165 1.25 -0.58 -8.47
CA PHE A 165 -0.06 -0.09 -8.04
C PHE A 165 0.08 1.19 -7.20
N VAL A 166 0.96 1.21 -6.20
CA VAL A 166 1.24 2.40 -5.38
C VAL A 166 1.75 3.56 -6.23
N TYR A 167 2.66 3.32 -7.17
CA TYR A 167 3.09 4.37 -8.10
C TYR A 167 1.92 4.96 -8.88
N ARG A 168 1.04 4.11 -9.42
CA ARG A 168 -0.13 4.56 -10.18
C ARG A 168 -1.13 5.31 -9.29
N MET A 169 -1.34 4.91 -8.04
CA MET A 169 -2.17 5.69 -7.11
C MET A 169 -1.66 7.14 -7.00
N LEU A 170 -0.33 7.32 -7.00
CA LEU A 170 0.29 8.65 -6.84
C LEU A 170 0.43 9.44 -8.14
N ALA A 171 0.36 8.81 -9.31
CA ALA A 171 0.77 9.43 -10.58
C ALA A 171 -0.21 9.24 -11.75
N ASP A 172 -1.16 8.31 -11.63
CA ASP A 172 -2.12 7.98 -12.69
C ASP A 172 -3.53 8.46 -12.30
N PRO A 173 -4.02 9.58 -12.86
CA PRO A 173 -5.38 10.07 -12.58
C PRO A 173 -6.48 9.15 -13.11
N GLU A 174 -6.15 8.21 -13.99
CA GLU A 174 -7.09 7.26 -14.59
C GLU A 174 -7.13 5.91 -13.84
N LEU A 175 -6.41 5.77 -12.72
CA LEU A 175 -6.45 4.58 -11.88
C LEU A 175 -7.78 4.46 -11.13
N GLU A 176 -8.82 4.07 -11.85
CA GLU A 176 -10.18 3.78 -11.36
C GLU A 176 -10.58 4.68 -10.17
N SER A 177 -11.12 4.12 -9.08
CA SER A 177 -11.46 4.87 -7.87
C SER A 177 -10.30 5.01 -6.88
N PHE A 178 -9.10 4.54 -7.22
CA PHE A 178 -7.95 4.44 -6.29
C PHE A 178 -6.88 5.50 -6.53
N SER A 179 -7.04 6.34 -7.55
CA SER A 179 -6.12 7.46 -7.79
C SER A 179 -6.14 8.46 -6.64
N MET A 180 -4.95 8.81 -6.16
CA MET A 180 -4.68 9.86 -5.18
C MET A 180 -4.10 11.11 -5.83
N VAL A 181 -4.08 11.18 -7.16
CA VAL A 181 -3.61 12.35 -7.91
C VAL A 181 -4.54 13.52 -7.63
N THR A 182 -3.98 14.63 -7.18
CA THR A 182 -4.73 15.87 -6.99
C THR A 182 -4.18 16.95 -7.93
N PRO A 183 -5.01 17.91 -8.36
CA PRO A 183 -4.54 19.02 -9.20
C PRO A 183 -3.68 20.03 -8.43
N THR A 184 -3.71 19.99 -7.09
CA THR A 184 -3.09 21.00 -6.21
C THR A 184 -1.81 20.51 -5.56
N TRP A 185 -1.74 19.23 -5.20
CA TRP A 185 -0.64 18.69 -4.42
C TRP A 185 0.23 17.76 -5.24
N ARG A 186 1.54 17.99 -5.15
CA ARG A 186 2.54 16.99 -5.51
C ARG A 186 2.45 15.82 -4.53
N PRO A 187 2.67 14.57 -4.97
CA PRO A 187 2.76 13.45 -4.05
C PRO A 187 3.80 13.67 -2.95
N PHE A 188 3.49 13.21 -1.74
CA PHE A 188 4.41 13.29 -0.59
C PHE A 188 4.26 12.09 0.33
N TYR A 189 5.22 11.94 1.24
CA TYR A 189 5.23 10.94 2.30
C TYR A 189 5.34 11.61 3.66
N LEU A 190 4.52 11.16 4.61
CA LEU A 190 4.44 11.71 5.97
C LEU A 190 4.88 10.63 6.99
N PRO A 191 6.12 10.67 7.49
CA PRO A 191 6.60 9.70 8.48
C PRO A 191 5.95 9.94 9.85
N TYR A 192 5.73 8.87 10.63
CA TYR A 192 4.97 8.94 11.90
C TYR A 192 5.61 9.78 13.01
N TRP A 193 6.91 10.06 12.93
CA TRP A 193 7.56 10.97 13.90
C TRP A 193 7.34 12.45 13.58
N GLN A 194 6.85 12.79 12.39
CA GLN A 194 6.47 14.17 12.10
C GLN A 194 5.07 14.45 12.65
N PRO A 195 4.82 15.69 13.13
CA PRO A 195 3.48 16.08 13.56
C PRO A 195 2.47 15.88 12.44
N PHE A 196 1.34 15.25 12.76
CA PHE A 196 0.25 15.14 11.80
C PHE A 196 -0.32 16.54 11.52
N PRO A 197 -0.49 16.95 10.24
CA PRO A 197 -1.01 18.26 9.90
C PRO A 197 -2.40 18.48 10.50
N SER A 198 -2.57 19.62 11.14
CA SER A 198 -3.76 20.02 11.87
C SER A 198 -4.52 21.15 11.18
N THR A 199 -3.88 21.88 10.26
CA THR A 199 -4.50 22.95 9.48
C THR A 199 -4.38 22.74 7.97
N PRO A 200 -5.27 23.35 7.16
CA PRO A 200 -5.15 23.33 5.70
C PRO A 200 -3.81 23.84 5.19
N GLU A 201 -3.24 24.89 5.81
CA GLU A 201 -1.96 25.46 5.39
C GLU A 201 -0.79 24.48 5.59
N GLU A 202 -0.83 23.67 6.64
CA GLU A 202 0.17 22.62 6.88
C GLU A 202 0.06 21.51 5.81
N TRP A 203 -1.16 21.14 5.41
CA TRP A 203 -1.39 20.21 4.30
C TRP A 203 -0.91 20.77 2.96
N ASP A 204 -1.24 22.03 2.66
CA ASP A 204 -0.81 22.71 1.44
C ASP A 204 0.72 22.81 1.36
N ALA A 205 1.39 23.08 2.49
CA ALA A 205 2.84 23.12 2.56
C ALA A 205 3.49 21.75 2.28
N LEU A 206 2.87 20.65 2.72
CA LEU A 206 3.38 19.29 2.44
C LEU A 206 3.29 18.93 0.96
N GLY A 207 2.18 19.32 0.33
CA GLY A 207 1.87 19.07 -1.07
C GLY A 207 2.41 20.13 -2.05
N ASP A 208 3.05 21.20 -1.58
CA ASP A 208 3.54 22.28 -2.46
C ASP A 208 4.51 21.70 -3.51
N PRO A 209 4.22 21.85 -4.82
CA PRO A 209 5.11 21.39 -5.88
C PRO A 209 6.52 21.99 -5.83
N ASN A 210 6.71 23.13 -5.16
CA ASN A 210 7.99 23.81 -5.02
C ASN A 210 8.67 23.54 -3.67
N ARG A 211 8.10 22.67 -2.82
CA ARG A 211 8.71 22.29 -1.54
C ARG A 211 10.10 21.71 -1.77
N GLU A 212 11.11 22.28 -1.11
CA GLU A 212 12.42 21.65 -0.99
C GLU A 212 12.35 20.52 0.05
N ASN A 213 12.74 19.31 -0.35
CA ASN A 213 12.74 18.10 0.49
C ASN A 213 14.10 17.79 1.10
#